data_AF-A0A7W9T4T6-F1
#
_entry.id   AF-A0A7W9T4T6-F1
#
_cell.length_a   1.000
_cell.length_b   1.000
_cell.length_c   1.000
_cell.angle_alpha   90.00
_cell.angle_beta   90.00
_cell.angle_gamma   90.00
#
_symmetry.space_group_name_H-M   'P 1'
#
loop_
_entity.id
_entity.type
_entity.pdbx_description
1 polymer ?
#
loop_
_entity_poly.entity_id
_entity_poly.type
_entity_poly.pdbx_seq_one_letter_code
_entity_poly.pdbx_strand_id
1 'polypeptide(L)' 'MRRHELSEREWQLVEPHTRGRLGTGRDNRQFVNAVLYRVRTGCAWRELPERFGS' A
#
# COMPACT_ATOMS: atom_id res chain seq x y z
N MET A 1 -13.40 -2.12 -4.66
CA MET A 1 -12.18 -1.34 -4.94
C MET A 1 -12.26 -0.02 -4.17
N ARG A 2 -11.27 0.31 -3.34
CA ARG A 2 -11.24 1.59 -2.61
C ARG A 2 -10.57 2.65 -3.48
N ARG A 3 -11.06 3.89 -3.44
CA ARG A 3 -10.61 5.01 -4.31
C ARG A 3 -9.09 5.24 -4.33
N HIS A 4 -8.41 4.85 -3.25
CA HIS A 4 -6.98 5.12 -3.04
C HIS A 4 -6.09 3.88 -3.09
N GLU A 5 -6.62 2.72 -3.49
CA GLU A 5 -5.90 1.44 -3.48
C GLU A 5 -5.86 0.84 -4.90
N LEU A 6 -4.90 -0.05 -5.15
CA LEU A 6 -4.78 -0.77 -6.43
C LEU A 6 -5.87 -1.84 -6.55
N SER A 7 -6.49 -1.90 -7.73
CA SER A 7 -7.27 -3.06 -8.16
C SER A 7 -6.39 -4.31 -8.28
N GLU A 8 -7.01 -5.49 -8.37
CA GLU A 8 -6.27 -6.73 -8.63
C GLU A 8 -5.45 -6.64 -9.91
N ARG A 9 -6.02 -6.08 -10.98
CA ARG A 9 -5.35 -5.96 -12.28
C ARG A 9 -4.13 -5.05 -12.19
N GLU A 10 -4.25 -3.91 -11.49
CA GLU A 10 -3.12 -3.00 -11.30
C GLU A 10 -2.07 -3.62 -10.38
N TRP A 11 -2.49 -4.37 -9.34
CA TRP A 11 -1.58 -5.07 -8.45
C TRP A 11 -0.74 -6.11 -9.20
N GLN A 12 -1.33 -6.92 -10.08
CA GLN A 12 -0.61 -7.92 -10.88
C GLN A 12 0.49 -7.31 -11.76
N LEU A 13 0.37 -6.04 -12.16
CA LEU A 13 1.40 -5.34 -12.92
C LEU A 13 2.55 -4.85 -12.01
N VAL A 14 2.25 -4.54 -10.75
CA VAL A 14 3.22 -3.97 -9.79
C VAL A 14 3.94 -5.07 -9.00
N GLU A 15 3.24 -6.14 -8.65
CA GLU A 15 3.71 -7.25 -7.80
C GLU A 15 5.08 -7.81 -8.20
N PRO A 16 5.37 -8.10 -9.48
CA PRO A 16 6.67 -8.65 -9.90
C PRO A 16 7.85 -7.70 -9.63
N HIS A 17 7.58 -6.40 -9.47
CA HIS A 17 8.58 -5.38 -9.20
C HIS A 17 8.77 -5.11 -7.70
N THR A 18 7.91 -5.67 -6.85
CA THR A 18 8.08 -5.56 -5.41
C THR A 18 9.18 -6.54 -4.97
N ARG A 19 10.28 -6.01 -4.43
CA ARG A 19 11.38 -6.85 -3.93
C ARG A 19 10.87 -7.61 -2.70
N GLY A 20 10.96 -8.93 -2.70
CA GLY A 20 10.49 -9.83 -1.64
C GLY A 20 11.20 -9.70 -0.28
N ARG A 21 11.86 -8.57 0.02
CA ARG A 21 12.22 -8.25 1.39
C ARG A 21 10.98 -7.67 2.06
N LEU A 22 10.25 -8.54 2.75
CA LEU A 22 9.27 -8.20 3.77
C LEU A 22 9.95 -7.32 4.83
N GLY A 23 10.12 -6.04 4.53
CA GLY A 23 10.65 -5.06 5.45
C GLY A 23 9.58 -4.77 6.48
N THR A 24 9.54 -5.55 7.57
CA THR A 24 8.64 -5.41 8.74
C THR A 24 7.12 -5.38 8.50
N GLY A 25 6.66 -5.16 7.27
CA GLY A 25 5.27 -5.28 6.85
C GLY A 25 4.95 -6.68 6.38
N ARG A 26 3.85 -7.26 6.87
CA ARG A 26 3.40 -8.62 6.53
C ARG A 26 3.01 -8.78 5.06
N ASP A 27 2.73 -7.69 4.36
CA ASP A 27 2.19 -7.69 3.00
C ASP A 27 2.71 -6.48 2.18
N ASN A 28 3.40 -6.76 1.06
CA ASN A 28 3.89 -5.75 0.13
C ASN A 28 2.76 -4.91 -0.48
N ARG A 29 1.60 -5.53 -0.74
CA ARG A 29 0.44 -4.84 -1.30
C ARG A 29 -0.11 -3.83 -0.33
N GLN A 30 -0.18 -4.19 0.94
CA GLN A 30 -0.62 -3.30 2.00
C GLN A 30 0.31 -2.08 2.11
N PHE A 31 1.63 -2.30 2.06
CA PHE A 31 2.61 -1.21 2.06
C PHE A 31 2.45 -0.28 0.85
N VAL A 32 2.34 -0.84 -0.36
CA VAL A 32 2.15 -0.03 -1.58
C VAL A 32 0.84 0.76 -1.52
N ASN A 33 -0.25 0.14 -1.08
CA ASN A 33 -1.52 0.83 -0.91
C ASN A 33 -1.46 1.94 0.17
N ALA A 34 -0.68 1.77 1.24
CA ALA A 34 -0.45 2.80 2.25
C ALA A 34 0.29 4.01 1.67
N VAL A 35 1.35 3.78 0.88
CA VAL A 35 2.08 4.83 0.16
C VAL A 35 1.14 5.57 -0.79
N LEU A 36 0.35 4.85 -1.59
CA LEU A 36 -0.61 5.45 -2.53
C LEU A 36 -1.69 6.25 -1.83
N TYR A 37 -2.21 5.76 -0.70
CA TYR A 37 -3.16 6.51 0.11
C TYR A 37 -2.54 7.83 0.56
N ARG A 38 -1.35 7.78 1.18
CA ARG A 38 -0.64 8.97 1.66
C ARG A 38 -0.41 10.00 0.56
N VAL A 39 0.07 9.57 -0.61
CA VAL A 39 0.34 10.48 -1.74
C VAL A 39 -0.95 11.11 -2.27
N ARG A 40 -2.06 10.36 -2.29
CA ARG A 40 -3.36 10.83 -2.79
C ARG A 40 -4.11 11.74 -1.81
N THR A 41 -3.92 11.56 -0.51
CA THR A 41 -4.64 12.31 0.54
C THR A 41 -3.81 13.38 1.21
N GLY A 42 -2.48 13.30 1.11
CA GLY A 42 -1.55 14.19 1.80
C GLY A 42 -1.42 13.93 3.30
N CYS A 43 -1.96 12.82 3.82
CA CYS A 43 -1.95 12.57 5.26
C CYS A 43 -0.53 12.35 5.82
N ALA A 44 -0.33 12.63 7.10
CA ALA A 44 0.89 12.22 7.79
C ALA A 44 0.94 10.70 7.95
N TRP A 45 2.14 10.12 8.11
CA TRP A 45 2.30 8.67 8.34
C TRP A 45 1.56 8.17 9.58
N ARG A 46 1.51 8.99 10.63
CA ARG A 46 0.80 8.71 11.89
C ARG A 46 -0.72 8.68 11.75
N GLU A 47 -1.25 9.34 10.72
CA GLU A 47 -2.70 9.46 10.45
C GLU A 47 -3.15 8.43 9.40
N LEU A 48 -2.28 7.48 9.03
CA LEU A 48 -2.70 6.41 8.15
C LEU A 48 -3.80 5.59 8.83
N PRO A 49 -4.84 5.21 8.07
CA PRO A 49 -5.85 4.31 8.60
C PRO A 49 -5.24 2.99 9.09
N GLU A 50 -5.70 2.50 10.24
CA GLU A 50 -5.21 1.28 10.94
C GLU A 50 -5.11 0.04 10.02
N ARG A 51 -5.92 -0.02 8.95
CA ARG A 51 -5.86 -1.11 7.96
C ARG A 51 -4.52 -1.22 7.21
N PHE A 52 -3.67 -0.18 7.24
CA PHE A 52 -2.36 -0.18 6.60
C PHE A 52 -1.22 -0.55 7.55
N GLY A 53 -1.51 -0.67 8.85
CA GLY A 53 -0.56 -0.99 9.89
C GLY A 53 -1.16 -0.71 11.26
N SER A 54 -0.85 -1.59 12.21
CA SER A 54 -1.07 -1.40 13.65
C SER A 54 0.28 -1.16 14.33
#